data_AF-A0A4Y9QHV6-F1
#
_entry.id   AF-A0A4Y9QHV6-F1
#
_cell.length_a   1.000
_cell.length_b   1.000
_cell.length_c   1.000
_cell.angle_alpha   90.00
_cell.angle_beta   90.00
_cell.angle_gamma   90.00
#
_symmetry.space_group_name_H-M   'P 1'
#
loop_
_entity.id
_entity.type
_entity.pdbx_description
1 polymer ?
#
loop_
_entity_poly.entity_id
_entity_poly.type
_entity_poly.pdbx_seq_one_letter_code
_entity_poly.pdbx_strand_id
1 'polypeptide(L)'
;MPGSRWGSFVADAEGAHVIHQVGNPAHRCRVEHDGATLLVHLSGEDGDGWTALAVDRATRRWAVGQARTQLAAATRAVDLLREQGAPGPAG
;
A
#
# COMPACT_ATOMS: atom_id res chain seq x y z
N MET A 1 -16.96 -10.69 -18.05
CA MET A 1 -17.24 -10.21 -16.68
C MET A 1 -18.12 -8.98 -16.80
N PRO A 2 -19.44 -9.04 -16.55
CA PRO A 2 -20.27 -7.83 -16.54
C PRO A 2 -19.72 -6.89 -15.46
N GLY A 3 -19.57 -5.62 -15.79
CA GLY A 3 -18.77 -4.65 -15.04
C GLY A 3 -19.28 -4.37 -13.64
N SER A 4 -18.73 -5.07 -12.64
CA SER A 4 -18.82 -4.63 -11.26
C SER A 4 -18.26 -3.21 -11.17
N ARG A 5 -19.08 -2.27 -10.72
CA ARG A 5 -18.65 -0.90 -10.42
C ARG A 5 -17.51 -0.98 -9.40
N TRP A 6 -16.42 -0.27 -9.66
CA TRP A 6 -15.29 -0.22 -8.73
C TRP A 6 -15.74 0.35 -7.38
N GLY A 7 -15.33 -0.28 -6.29
CA GLY A 7 -15.45 0.28 -4.94
C GLY A 7 -14.54 1.49 -4.78
N SER A 8 -14.77 2.30 -3.76
CA SER A 8 -13.96 3.50 -3.47
C SER A 8 -13.72 3.65 -1.99
N PHE A 9 -12.64 4.34 -1.63
CA PHE A 9 -12.38 4.79 -0.27
C PHE A 9 -12.78 6.25 -0.10
N VAL A 10 -13.30 6.60 1.06
CA VAL A 10 -13.74 7.96 1.40
C VAL A 10 -13.17 8.39 2.75
N ALA A 11 -12.95 9.70 2.88
CA ALA A 11 -12.56 10.33 4.14
C ALA A 11 -13.81 10.73 4.92
N ASP A 12 -13.83 10.46 6.22
CA ASP A 12 -14.93 10.89 7.11
C ASP A 12 -14.89 12.40 7.43
N ALA A 13 -13.70 13.00 7.28
CA ALA A 13 -13.47 14.41 7.57
C ALA A 13 -12.34 14.97 6.71
N GLU A 14 -12.32 16.29 6.56
CA GLU A 14 -11.21 17.01 5.95
C GLU A 14 -9.92 16.78 6.76
N GLY A 15 -8.81 16.52 6.07
CA GLY A 15 -7.52 16.24 6.71
C GLY A 15 -7.35 14.82 7.28
N ALA A 16 -8.32 13.91 7.09
CA ALA A 16 -8.17 12.54 7.55
C ALA A 16 -6.99 11.83 6.84
N HIS A 17 -6.09 11.26 7.64
CA HIS A 17 -4.93 10.50 7.13
C HIS A 17 -5.26 9.03 6.83
N VAL A 18 -6.43 8.55 7.26
CA VAL A 18 -6.94 7.21 6.99
C VAL A 18 -8.32 7.36 6.36
N ILE A 19 -8.53 6.66 5.25
CA ILE A 19 -9.80 6.60 4.52
C ILE A 19 -10.34 5.17 4.61
N HIS A 20 -11.65 4.98 4.49
CA HIS A 20 -12.28 3.65 4.62
C HIS A 20 -13.11 3.33 3.37
N GLN A 21 -13.33 2.05 3.08
CA GLN A 21 -14.09 1.63 1.91
C GLN A 21 -15.58 1.98 2.10
N VAL A 22 -16.21 2.57 1.08
CA VAL A 22 -17.66 2.80 1.07
C VAL A 22 -18.40 1.48 1.30
N GLY A 23 -19.22 1.43 2.35
CA GLY A 23 -19.99 0.24 2.74
C GLY A 23 -19.20 -0.79 3.55
N ASN A 24 -17.89 -0.59 3.79
CA ASN A 24 -17.08 -1.41 4.68
C ASN A 24 -16.05 -0.55 5.43
N PRO A 25 -16.43 0.06 6.58
CA PRO A 25 -15.53 0.93 7.34
C PRO A 25 -14.36 0.18 8.01
N ALA A 26 -14.42 -1.15 8.10
CA ALA A 26 -13.32 -1.95 8.63
C ALA A 26 -12.13 -2.01 7.65
N HIS A 27 -12.41 -1.98 6.34
CA HIS A 27 -11.39 -1.91 5.31
C HIS A 27 -10.89 -0.47 5.19
N ARG A 28 -9.63 -0.26 5.58
CA ARG A 28 -9.00 1.07 5.65
C ARG A 28 -7.79 1.17 4.74
N CYS A 29 -7.59 2.35 4.19
CA CYS A 29 -6.45 2.74 3.38
C CYS A 29 -5.77 3.99 3.99
N ARG A 30 -4.43 4.03 3.93
CA ARG A 30 -3.61 5.19 4.30
C ARG A 30 -2.50 5.35 3.29
N VAL A 31 -2.21 6.59 2.89
CA VAL A 31 -1.07 6.91 2.02
C VAL A 31 -0.03 7.71 2.80
N GLU A 32 1.22 7.25 2.76
CA GLU A 32 2.40 7.96 3.29
C GLU A 32 3.40 8.15 2.14
N HIS A 33 4.21 9.20 2.18
CA HIS A 33 5.25 9.39 1.15
C HIS A 33 6.42 10.23 1.65
N ASP A 34 7.57 10.04 1.00
CA ASP A 34 8.69 10.97 1.03
C ASP A 34 9.03 11.43 -0.40
N GLY A 35 10.23 11.97 -0.61
CA GLY A 35 10.70 12.40 -1.93
C GLY A 35 10.89 11.26 -2.93
N ALA A 36 11.14 10.04 -2.46
CA ALA A 36 11.51 8.88 -3.28
C ALA A 36 10.38 7.84 -3.37
N THR A 37 9.64 7.61 -2.29
CA THR A 37 8.72 6.49 -2.15
C THR A 37 7.31 6.97 -1.79
N LEU A 38 6.31 6.34 -2.39
CA LEU A 38 4.92 6.41 -1.96
C LEU A 38 4.52 5.04 -1.39
N LEU A 39 3.95 5.03 -0.19
CA LEU A 39 3.41 3.85 0.48
C LEU A 39 1.88 3.93 0.53
N VAL A 40 1.21 2.88 0.07
CA VAL A 40 -0.23 2.67 0.26
C VAL A 40 -0.41 1.51 1.23
N HIS A 41 -0.97 1.79 2.40
CA HIS A 41 -1.28 0.79 3.42
C HIS A 41 -2.75 0.41 3.33
N LEU A 42 -3.03 -0.89 3.31
CA LEU A 42 -4.36 -1.48 3.35
C LEU A 42 -4.47 -2.38 4.59
N SER A 43 -5.61 -2.33 5.28
CA SER A 43 -5.89 -3.16 6.46
C SER A 43 -7.38 -3.47 6.56
N GLY A 44 -7.72 -4.62 7.16
CA GLY A 44 -9.11 -4.96 7.47
C GLY A 44 -9.96 -5.40 6.28
N GLU A 45 -9.36 -5.68 5.13
CA GLU A 45 -10.03 -6.31 3.98
C GLU A 45 -10.48 -7.73 4.34
N ASP A 46 -9.52 -8.57 4.76
CA ASP A 46 -9.73 -10.00 5.06
C ASP A 46 -9.45 -10.35 6.53
N GLY A 47 -9.45 -9.36 7.42
CA GLY A 47 -9.19 -9.53 8.86
C GLY A 47 -7.80 -9.04 9.31
N ASP A 48 -7.15 -9.80 10.19
CA ASP A 48 -5.94 -9.38 10.90
C ASP A 48 -4.69 -9.41 10.02
N GLY A 49 -4.36 -8.26 9.44
CA GLY A 49 -3.14 -8.08 8.66
C GLY A 49 -3.05 -6.73 7.98
N TRP A 50 -1.88 -6.46 7.43
CA TRP A 50 -1.56 -5.26 6.68
C TRP A 50 -0.94 -5.66 5.35
N THR A 51 -1.42 -5.03 4.28
CA THR A 51 -0.77 -5.01 2.97
C THR A 51 -0.21 -3.61 2.75
N ALA A 52 1.05 -3.50 2.35
CA ALA A 52 1.66 -2.25 1.95
C ALA A 52 2.17 -2.36 0.51
N LEU A 53 1.77 -1.41 -0.33
CA LEU A 53 2.34 -1.21 -1.66
C LEU A 53 3.36 -0.08 -1.57
N ALA A 54 4.62 -0.38 -1.86
CA ALA A 54 5.67 0.62 -2.04
C ALA A 54 5.81 0.95 -3.52
N VAL A 55 5.86 2.23 -3.88
CA VAL A 55 6.04 2.72 -5.24
C VAL A 55 7.22 3.68 -5.27
N ASP A 56 8.24 3.37 -6.07
CA ASP A 56 9.32 4.30 -6.37
C ASP A 56 8.79 5.39 -7.31
N ARG A 57 8.91 6.67 -6.89
CA ARG A 57 8.29 7.79 -7.62
C ARG A 57 8.99 8.12 -8.92
N ALA A 58 10.30 7.90 -9.01
CA ALA A 58 11.11 8.23 -10.17
C ALA A 58 10.91 7.21 -11.30
N THR A 59 10.88 5.93 -10.96
CA THR A 59 10.89 4.80 -11.90
C THR A 59 9.53 4.13 -12.05
N ARG A 60 8.58 4.42 -11.14
CA ARG A 60 7.27 3.76 -11.05
C ARG A 60 7.32 2.25 -10.82
N ARG A 61 8.48 1.73 -10.40
CA ARG A 61 8.58 0.36 -9.88
C ARG A 61 7.80 0.24 -8.58
N TRP A 62 7.33 -0.96 -8.30
CA TRP A 62 6.50 -1.20 -7.13
C TRP A 62 6.73 -2.59 -6.55
N ALA A 63 6.49 -2.71 -5.25
CA ALA A 63 6.53 -3.99 -4.55
C ALA A 63 5.44 -4.04 -3.48
N VAL A 64 5.00 -5.26 -3.16
CA VAL A 64 3.95 -5.51 -2.18
C VAL A 64 4.54 -6.28 -1.00
N GLY A 65 4.37 -5.74 0.19
CA GLY A 65 4.71 -6.39 1.46
C GLY A 65 3.46 -6.69 2.26
N GLN A 66 3.37 -7.88 2.85
CA GLN A 66 2.29 -8.26 3.76
C GLN A 66 2.87 -8.69 5.09
N ALA A 67 2.22 -8.26 6.19
CA ALA A 67 2.62 -8.64 7.54
C ALA A 67 1.48 -8.43 8.55
N ARG A 68 1.73 -8.82 9.81
CA ARG A 68 0.77 -8.62 10.92
C ARG A 68 0.62 -7.16 11.36
N THR A 69 1.63 -6.31 11.12
CA THR A 69 1.62 -4.91 11.54
C THR A 69 1.88 -3.99 10.35
N GLN A 70 1.40 -2.74 10.43
CA GLN A 70 1.61 -1.73 9.38
C GLN A 70 3.10 -1.55 9.07
N LEU A 71 3.92 -1.38 10.12
CA LEU A 71 5.35 -1.16 9.99
C LEU A 71 6.05 -2.35 9.32
N ALA A 72 5.76 -3.58 9.74
CA ALA A 72 6.39 -4.76 9.16
C ALA A 72 6.01 -4.96 7.68
N ALA A 73 4.76 -4.67 7.31
CA ALA A 73 4.31 -4.75 5.92
C ALA A 73 5.01 -3.68 5.06
N ALA A 74 5.12 -2.45 5.58
CA ALA A 74 5.81 -1.36 4.92
C ALA A 74 7.30 -1.64 4.73
N THR A 75 8.01 -2.06 5.78
CA THR A 75 9.42 -2.44 5.70
C THR A 75 9.63 -3.52 4.65
N ARG A 76 8.81 -4.58 4.68
CA ARG A 76 8.88 -5.66 3.68
C ARG A 76 8.68 -5.15 2.25
N ALA A 77 7.71 -4.27 2.02
CA ALA A 77 7.45 -3.70 0.71
C ALA A 77 8.63 -2.86 0.21
N VAL A 78 9.22 -2.04 1.08
CA VAL A 78 10.37 -1.20 0.75
C VAL A 78 11.62 -2.05 0.46
N ASP A 79 11.87 -3.09 1.24
CA ASP A 79 13.03 -3.97 1.02
C ASP A 79 12.91 -4.70 -0.33
N LEU A 80 11.73 -5.26 -0.63
CA LEU A 80 11.46 -5.88 -1.93
C LEU A 80 11.61 -4.88 -3.10
N LEU A 81 11.15 -3.64 -2.92
CA LEU A 81 11.30 -2.60 -3.94
C LEU A 81 12.77 -2.27 -4.20
N ARG A 82 13.60 -2.21 -3.16
CA ARG A 82 15.05 -1.99 -3.26
C ARG A 82 15.75 -3.14 -3.98
N GLU A 83 15.37 -4.38 -3.68
CA GLU A 83 15.90 -5.59 -4.32
C GLU A 83 15.64 -5.60 -5.84
N GLN A 84 14.47 -5.14 -6.28
CA GLN A 84 14.18 -4.97 -7.72
C GLN A 84 15.04 -3.89 -8.40
N GLY A 85 15.52 -2.91 -7.62
CA GLY A 85 16.38 -1.81 -8.07
C GLY A 85 17.86 -2.17 -8.18
N ALA A 86 18.30 -3.22 -7.50
CA ALA A 86 19.71 -3.62 -7.48
C ALA A 86 20.14 -4.13 -8.87
N PRO A 87 21.30 -3.70 -9.39
CA PRO A 87 21.88 -4.34 -10.57
C PRO A 87 22.12 -5.82 -10.26
N GLY A 88 21.68 -6.71 -11.15
CA GLY A 88 21.91 -8.16 -11.00
C GLY A 88 23.41 -8.47 -10.91
N PRO A 89 23.80 -9.62 -10.31
CA PRO A 89 25.22 -10.00 -10.24
C PRO A 89 25.80 -10.04 -11.65
N ALA A 90 26.96 -9.42 -11.83
CA ALA A 90 27.72 -9.50 -13.09
C ALA A 90 27.99 -10.98 -13.39
N GLY A 91 27.52 -11.44 -14.56
CA GLY A 91 27.72 -12.80 -15.05
C GLY A 91 29.15 -13.09 -15.46
#